data_AF-A0A2N1Q2Z5-F1
#
_entry.id   AF-A0A2N1Q2Z5-F1
#
_cell.length_a   1.000
_cell.length_b   1.000
_cell.length_c   1.000
_cell.angle_alpha   90.00
_cell.angle_beta   90.00
_cell.angle_gamma   90.00
#
_symmetry.space_group_name_H-M   'P 1'
#
loop_
_entity.id
_entity.type
_entity.pdbx_description
1 polymer ?
#
loop_
_entity_poly.entity_id
_entity_poly.type
_entity_poly.pdbx_seq_one_letter_code
_entity_poly.pdbx_strand_id
1 'polypeptide(L)'
;MNINDRIIKHYLSNVYFINGTAYAGKSTICKMLAEKYNMIHCEENYKFGDFLKLTTKETHPNMNYFNTMSSWEEFVTRSKEDYAD
;
A
#
# COMPACT_ATOMS: atom_id res chain seq x y z
N MET A 1 -10.91 17.26 4.72
CA MET A 1 -11.98 16.88 3.77
C MET A 1 -12.86 15.84 4.46
N ASN A 2 -14.16 16.09 4.60
CA ASN A 2 -15.09 15.11 5.18
C ASN A 2 -15.86 14.43 4.03
N ILE A 3 -15.47 13.21 3.68
CA ILE A 3 -16.19 12.38 2.71
C ILE A 3 -17.26 11.59 3.47
N ASN A 4 -18.46 11.48 2.90
CA ASN A 4 -19.54 10.68 3.48
C ASN A 4 -19.24 9.17 3.39
N ASP A 5 -19.32 8.47 4.52
CA ASP A 5 -19.07 7.02 4.62
C ASP A 5 -19.87 6.16 3.64
N ARG A 6 -21.12 6.53 3.34
CA ARG A 6 -21.95 5.79 2.39
C ARG A 6 -21.37 5.84 0.98
N ILE A 7 -20.80 6.99 0.62
CA ILE A 7 -20.13 7.17 -0.68
C ILE A 7 -18.90 6.26 -0.73
N ILE A 8 -18.05 6.28 0.30
CA ILE A 8 -16.87 5.41 0.37
C ILE A 8 -17.25 3.94 0.26
N LYS A 9 -18.23 3.49 1.05
CA LYS A 9 -18.69 2.08 1.05
C LYS A 9 -19.25 1.66 -0.30
N HIS A 10 -19.95 2.56 -1.01
CA HIS A 10 -20.45 2.29 -2.35
C HIS A 10 -19.31 2.09 -3.34
N TYR A 11 -18.31 2.97 -3.36
CA TYR A 11 -17.15 2.83 -4.26
C TYR A 11 -16.25 1.62 -3.93
N LEU A 12 -16.24 1.18 -2.67
CA LEU A 12 -15.46 0.02 -2.23
C LEU A 12 -16.25 -1.30 -2.26
N SER A 13 -17.48 -1.33 -2.76
CA SER A 13 -18.35 -2.52 -2.66
C SER A 13 -17.79 -3.76 -3.38
N ASN A 14 -16.88 -3.56 -4.34
CA ASN A 14 -16.21 -4.63 -5.10
C ASN A 14 -14.69 -4.65 -4.88
N VAL A 15 -14.22 -4.05 -3.78
CA VAL A 15 -12.80 -4.01 -3.41
C VAL A 15 -12.56 -4.99 -2.28
N TYR A 16 -11.62 -5.92 -2.49
CA TYR A 16 -11.26 -6.93 -1.51
C TYR A 16 -9.89 -6.61 -0.90
N PHE A 17 -9.86 -6.47 0.42
CA PHE A 17 -8.62 -6.29 1.18
C PHE A 17 -8.21 -7.64 1.75
N ILE A 18 -7.12 -8.23 1.23
CA ILE A 18 -6.59 -9.52 1.67
C ILE A 18 -5.38 -9.26 2.57
N ASN A 19 -5.54 -9.55 3.86
CA ASN A 19 -4.51 -9.35 4.88
C ASN A 19 -4.07 -10.69 5.49
N GLY A 20 -2.92 -10.69 6.17
CA GLY A 20 -2.31 -11.87 6.79
C GLY A 20 -0.81 -11.70 6.99
N THR A 21 -0.22 -12.60 7.76
CA THR A 21 1.21 -12.58 8.09
C THR A 21 2.10 -12.71 6.86
N ALA A 22 3.38 -12.32 6.98
CA ALA A 22 4.38 -12.54 5.93
C ALA A 22 4.39 -14.02 5.51
N TYR A 23 4.57 -14.28 4.20
CA TYR A 23 4.59 -15.63 3.62
C TYR A 23 3.29 -16.46 3.73
N ALA A 24 2.16 -15.88 4.17
CA ALA A 24 0.87 -16.58 4.23
C ALA A 24 0.20 -16.88 2.86
N GLY A 25 0.90 -16.68 1.72
CA GLY A 25 0.34 -16.93 0.39
C GLY A 25 -0.63 -15.86 -0.15
N LYS A 26 -0.62 -14.65 0.43
CA LYS A 26 -1.51 -13.54 0.05
C LYS A 26 -1.45 -13.19 -1.43
N SER A 27 -0.26 -12.96 -1.97
CA SER A 27 -0.07 -12.59 -3.39
C SER A 27 -0.58 -13.68 -4.33
N THR A 28 -0.46 -14.95 -3.93
CA THR A 28 -0.99 -16.10 -4.68
C THR A 28 -2.51 -16.04 -4.77
N ILE A 29 -3.21 -15.85 -3.65
CA ILE A 29 -4.68 -15.81 -3.66
C ILE A 29 -5.21 -14.54 -4.35
N CYS A 30 -4.54 -13.39 -4.19
CA CYS A 30 -4.87 -12.16 -4.92
C CYS A 30 -4.83 -12.38 -6.44
N LYS A 31 -3.75 -13.00 -6.95
CA LYS A 31 -3.60 -13.34 -8.36
C LYS A 31 -4.71 -14.29 -8.84
N MET A 32 -4.96 -15.37 -8.11
CA MET A 32 -6.00 -16.35 -8.48
C MET A 32 -7.40 -15.74 -8.51
N LEU A 33 -7.74 -14.86 -7.56
CA LEU A 33 -9.03 -14.16 -7.53
C LEU A 33 -9.15 -13.18 -8.69
N ALA A 34 -8.09 -12.42 -8.98
CA ALA A 34 -8.07 -11.48 -10.09
C ALA A 34 -8.29 -12.17 -11.43
N GLU A 35 -7.58 -13.28 -11.68
CA GLU A 35 -7.74 -14.09 -12.89
C GLU A 35 -9.14 -14.71 -12.97
N LYS A 36 -9.62 -15.33 -11.89
CA LYS A 36 -10.91 -16.05 -11.87
C LYS A 36 -12.11 -15.14 -12.09
N TYR A 37 -12.08 -13.92 -11.53
CA TYR A 37 -13.22 -13.00 -11.53
C TYR A 37 -13.00 -11.75 -12.40
N ASN A 38 -11.96 -11.75 -13.24
CA ASN A 38 -11.59 -10.62 -14.10
C ASN A 38 -11.48 -9.30 -13.31
N MET A 39 -10.79 -9.34 -12.18
CA MET A 39 -10.57 -8.18 -11.31
C MET A 39 -9.21 -7.54 -11.58
N ILE A 40 -9.01 -6.33 -11.04
CA ILE A 40 -7.72 -5.67 -11.04
C ILE A 40 -6.85 -6.26 -9.93
N HIS A 41 -5.68 -6.80 -10.31
CA HIS A 41 -4.68 -7.26 -9.35
C HIS A 41 -3.83 -6.08 -8.88
N CYS A 42 -4.13 -5.55 -7.69
CA CYS A 42 -3.33 -4.52 -7.04
C CYS A 42 -2.13 -5.16 -6.34
N GLU A 43 -1.06 -5.42 -7.10
CA GLU A 43 0.19 -5.99 -6.60
C GLU A 43 0.92 -5.09 -5.60
N GLU A 44 2.07 -5.56 -5.11
CA GLU A 44 2.96 -4.75 -4.29
C GLU A 44 3.34 -3.46 -5.04
N ASN A 45 3.24 -2.31 -4.36
CA ASN A 45 3.53 -1.00 -4.94
C ASN A 45 2.67 -0.64 -6.18
N TYR A 46 1.45 -1.18 -6.29
CA TYR A 46 0.52 -0.82 -7.38
C TYR A 46 0.30 0.69 -7.47
N LYS A 47 0.59 1.27 -8.65
CA LYS A 47 0.55 2.72 -8.94
C LYS A 47 1.40 3.57 -7.99
N PHE A 48 2.42 3.00 -7.35
CA PHE A 48 3.25 3.71 -6.37
C PHE A 48 3.85 5.01 -6.90
N GLY A 49 4.33 5.03 -8.15
CA GLY A 49 4.85 6.26 -8.77
C GLY A 49 3.82 7.38 -8.91
N ASP A 50 2.53 7.06 -9.07
CA ASP A 50 1.47 8.08 -9.10
C ASP A 50 1.17 8.62 -7.70
N PHE A 51 1.21 7.76 -6.68
CA PHE A 51 1.08 8.19 -5.29
C PHE A 51 2.26 9.07 -4.87
N LEU A 52 3.49 8.72 -5.25
CA LEU A 52 4.67 9.51 -4.95
C LEU A 52 4.56 10.95 -5.45
N LYS A 53 3.99 11.18 -6.65
CA LYS A 53 3.76 12.53 -7.20
C LYS A 53 2.83 13.40 -6.34
N LEU A 54 2.00 12.78 -5.50
CA LEU A 54 1.01 13.45 -4.64
C LEU A 54 1.51 13.62 -3.20
N THR A 55 2.73 13.20 -2.90
CA THR A 55 3.28 13.19 -1.54
C THR A 55 4.63 13.87 -1.48
N THR A 56 5.06 14.22 -0.27
CA THR A 56 6.40 14.72 0.03
C THR A 56 6.93 14.03 1.28
N LYS A 57 8.24 14.15 1.55
CA LYS A 57 8.82 13.63 2.79
C LYS A 57 8.20 14.24 4.05
N GLU A 58 7.73 15.48 3.98
CA GLU A 58 7.11 16.18 5.12
C GLU A 58 5.67 15.71 5.38
N THR A 59 4.95 15.31 4.32
CA THR A 59 3.55 14.88 4.45
C THR A 59 3.41 13.38 4.64
N HIS A 60 4.24 12.59 3.98
CA HIS A 60 4.21 11.12 4.00
C HIS A 60 5.64 10.56 3.98
N PRO A 61 6.41 10.72 5.08
CA PRO A 61 7.82 10.32 5.16
C PRO A 61 8.02 8.84 4.83
N ASN A 62 7.17 7.96 5.37
CA ASN A 62 7.27 6.52 5.15
C ASN A 62 6.91 6.08 3.72
N MET A 63 6.19 6.88 2.94
CA MET A 63 5.97 6.61 1.51
C MET A 63 7.16 7.10 0.67
N ASN A 64 7.93 8.07 1.17
CA ASN A 64 9.01 8.71 0.44
C ASN A 64 10.39 8.11 0.72
N TYR A 65 10.47 6.95 1.39
CA TYR A 65 11.76 6.34 1.72
C TYR A 65 12.59 6.00 0.47
N PHE A 66 11.95 5.66 -0.66
CA PHE A 66 12.65 5.47 -1.94
C PHE A 66 13.36 6.74 -2.46
N ASN A 67 12.96 7.92 -1.99
CA ASN A 67 13.57 9.20 -2.35
C ASN A 67 14.60 9.66 -1.32
N THR A 68 14.56 9.13 -0.10
CA THR A 68 15.37 9.61 1.02
C THR A 68 16.38 8.57 1.54
N MET A 69 16.26 7.31 1.11
CA MET A 69 17.09 6.19 1.55
C MET A 69 17.60 5.40 0.34
N SER A 70 18.66 4.64 0.55
CA SER A 70 19.31 3.85 -0.50
C SER A 70 18.50 2.62 -0.92
N SER A 71 17.75 1.99 0.00
CA SER A 71 16.94 0.81 -0.29
C SER A 71 15.87 0.53 0.79
N TRP A 72 15.04 -0.50 0.56
CA TRP A 72 14.05 -0.95 1.54
C TRP A 72 14.71 -1.55 2.79
N GLU A 73 15.90 -2.16 2.67
CA GLU A 73 16.67 -2.69 3.79
C GLU A 73 17.02 -1.58 4.78
N GLU A 74 17.49 -0.42 4.29
CA GLU A 74 17.76 0.75 5.13
C GLU A 74 16.47 1.20 5.85
N PHE A 75 15.34 1.20 5.13
CA PHE A 75 14.06 1.59 5.71
C PHE A 75 13.58 0.67 6.83
N VAL A 76 13.78 -0.65 6.72
CA VAL A 76 13.33 -1.65 7.71
C VAL A 76 14.30 -1.87 8.87
N THR A 77 15.54 -1.39 8.76
CA THR A 77 16.59 -1.54 9.78
C THR A 77 16.85 -0.27 10.60
N ARG A 78 15.99 0.75 10.46
CA ARG A 78 16.09 2.00 11.22
C ARG A 78 16.00 1.78 12.73
N SER A 79 16.54 2.73 13.49
CA SER A 79 16.47 2.68 14.95
C SER A 79 15.01 2.80 15.42
N LYS A 80 14.74 2.37 16.67
CA LYS A 80 13.37 2.45 17.21
C LYS A 80 12.91 3.90 17.31
N GLU A 81 13.84 4.80 17.61
CA GLU A 81 13.65 6.22 17.70
C GLU A 81 13.19 6.79 16.35
N ASP A 82 13.80 6.37 15.24
CA ASP A 82 13.43 6.78 13.88
C ASP A 82 12.03 6.32 13.41
N TYR A 83 11.43 5.35 14.10
CA TYR A 83 10.06 4.89 13.85
C TYR A 83 9.01 5.55 14.75
N ALA A 84 9.43 6.16 15.85
CA ALA A 84 8.53 6.73 16.84
C ALA A 84 8.02 8.14 16.44
N ASP A 85 8.73 8.80 15.53
CA ASP A 85 8.41 10.09 14.93
C ASP A 85 7.65 9.95 13.58
#